data_AF-A0AAW8Q844-F1
#
_entry.id   AF-A0AAW8Q844-F1
#
_cell.length_a   1.000
_cell.length_b   1.000
_cell.length_c   1.000
_cell.angle_alpha   90.00
_cell.angle_beta   90.00
_cell.angle_gamma   90.00
#
_symmetry.space_group_name_H-M   'P 1'
#
loop_
_entity.id
_entity.type
_entity.pdbx_description
1 polymer ?
#
loop_
_entity_poly.entity_id
_entity_poly.type
_entity_poly.pdbx_seq_one_letter_code
_entity_poly.pdbx_strand_id
1 'polypeptide(L)'
;MVENQSRATLIMFGLVAVIIVVGMAIKLQPVTEEAQATGAKLAKVWMLDSVQRYHQAWLVQGEPNHMEMDGFQLTMTEGGLVSPFTQQGVLDCGYWLAVHYPQRKIMASELLDISGIIKSNRYICNYTYESGQTIVVMSTANRLIIDVEMSAE
;
A
#
# COMPACT_ATOMS: atom_id res chain seq x y z
N MET A 1 42.27 -17.07 -40.58
CA MET A 1 41.34 -18.11 -40.07
C MET A 1 41.09 -18.02 -38.55
N VAL A 2 41.98 -17.41 -37.76
CA VAL A 2 41.86 -17.24 -36.29
C VAL A 2 40.79 -16.21 -35.86
N GLU A 3 40.55 -15.19 -36.67
CA GLU A 3 39.58 -14.14 -36.34
C GLU A 3 38.10 -14.60 -36.37
N ASN A 4 37.79 -15.59 -37.20
CA ASN A 4 36.43 -16.14 -37.26
C ASN A 4 36.12 -17.03 -36.04
N GLN A 5 37.12 -17.75 -35.53
CA GLN A 5 36.95 -18.59 -34.33
C GLN A 5 36.74 -17.75 -33.08
N SER A 6 37.52 -16.68 -32.86
CA SER A 6 37.35 -15.81 -31.70
C SER A 6 36.00 -15.08 -31.71
N ARG A 7 35.54 -14.61 -32.88
CA ARG A 7 34.20 -14.02 -33.04
C ARG A 7 33.10 -15.04 -32.79
N ALA A 8 33.23 -16.27 -33.29
CA ALA A 8 32.27 -17.33 -33.03
C ALA A 8 32.19 -17.70 -31.54
N THR A 9 33.32 -17.78 -30.84
CA THR A 9 33.36 -18.05 -29.40
C THR A 9 32.70 -16.94 -28.59
N LEU A 10 32.96 -15.67 -28.93
CA LEU A 10 32.31 -14.51 -28.29
C LEU A 10 30.78 -14.51 -28.49
N ILE A 11 30.33 -14.82 -29.71
CA ILE A 11 28.89 -14.94 -30.02
C ILE A 11 28.26 -16.06 -29.20
N MET A 12 28.93 -17.21 -29.07
CA MET A 12 28.44 -18.36 -28.30
C MET A 12 28.33 -18.05 -26.81
N PHE A 13 29.34 -17.41 -26.22
CA PHE A 13 29.29 -16.97 -24.81
C PHE A 13 28.20 -15.92 -24.58
N GLY A 14 28.02 -14.98 -25.50
CA GLY A 14 26.93 -14.01 -25.45
C GLY A 14 25.56 -14.68 -25.48
N LEU A 15 25.37 -15.66 -26.37
CA LEU A 15 24.13 -16.44 -26.48
C LEU A 15 23.82 -17.20 -25.19
N VAL A 16 24.81 -17.88 -24.61
CA VAL A 16 24.66 -18.60 -23.34
C VAL A 16 24.31 -17.63 -22.21
N ALA A 17 24.98 -16.48 -22.13
CA ALA A 17 24.69 -15.47 -21.12
C ALA A 17 23.26 -14.93 -21.23
N VAL A 18 22.79 -14.66 -22.45
CA VAL A 18 21.40 -14.22 -22.69
C VAL A 18 20.40 -15.30 -22.29
N ILE A 19 20.65 -16.57 -22.64
CA ILE A 19 19.76 -17.68 -22.25
C ILE A 19 19.67 -17.79 -20.73
N ILE A 20 20.78 -17.63 -20.00
CA ILE A 20 20.80 -17.65 -18.54
C ILE A 20 19.98 -16.49 -17.97
N VAL A 21 20.20 -15.26 -18.46
CA VAL A 21 19.47 -14.07 -17.98
C VAL A 21 17.97 -14.21 -18.22
N VAL A 22 17.56 -14.63 -19.42
CA VAL A 22 16.15 -14.83 -19.76
C VAL A 22 15.54 -15.96 -18.92
N GLY A 23 16.24 -17.08 -18.76
CA GLY A 23 15.79 -18.19 -17.92
C GLY A 23 15.58 -17.77 -16.46
N MET A 24 16.48 -16.94 -15.93
CA MET A 24 16.37 -16.40 -14.57
C MET A 24 15.20 -15.42 -14.45
N ALA A 25 15.02 -14.52 -15.43
CA ALA A 25 13.92 -13.57 -15.44
C ALA A 25 12.54 -14.27 -15.42
N ILE A 26 12.37 -15.33 -16.21
CA ILE A 26 11.12 -16.12 -16.24
C ILE A 26 10.86 -16.79 -14.88
N LYS A 27 11.91 -17.27 -14.21
CA LYS A 27 11.76 -17.91 -12.88
C LYS A 27 11.56 -16.91 -11.74
N LEU A 28 11.93 -15.65 -11.92
CA LEU A 28 11.74 -14.58 -10.93
C LEU A 28 10.33 -13.98 -10.94
N GLN A 29 9.63 -14.00 -12.09
CA GLN A 29 8.25 -13.51 -12.21
C GLN A 29 7.28 -14.02 -11.12
N PRO A 30 7.15 -15.34 -10.87
CA PRO A 30 6.23 -15.83 -9.83
C PRO A 30 6.63 -15.37 -8.42
N VAL A 31 7.94 -15.29 -8.14
CA VAL A 31 8.44 -14.78 -6.85
C VAL A 31 8.07 -13.31 -6.67
N THR A 32 8.13 -12.51 -7.74
CA THR A 32 7.72 -11.11 -7.67
C THR A 32 6.22 -10.96 -7.41
N GLU A 33 5.37 -11.77 -8.03
CA GLU A 33 3.92 -11.75 -7.80
C GLU A 33 3.57 -12.15 -6.36
N GLU A 34 4.16 -13.23 -5.85
CA GLU A 34 3.98 -13.67 -4.45
C GLU A 34 4.47 -12.62 -3.45
N ALA A 35 5.60 -11.97 -3.74
CA ALA A 35 6.13 -10.88 -2.92
C ALA A 35 5.18 -9.66 -2.90
N GLN A 36 4.55 -9.33 -4.03
CA GLN A 36 3.55 -8.26 -4.09
C GLN A 36 2.30 -8.63 -3.30
N ALA A 37 1.76 -9.85 -3.45
CA ALA A 37 0.62 -10.34 -2.67
C ALA A 37 0.89 -10.30 -1.16
N THR A 38 2.07 -10.75 -0.76
CA THR A 38 2.53 -10.69 0.63
C THR A 38 2.70 -9.26 1.10
N GLY A 39 3.23 -8.38 0.25
CA GLY A 39 3.41 -6.96 0.51
C GLY A 39 2.09 -6.26 0.81
N ALA A 40 1.04 -6.49 0.02
CA ALA A 40 -0.26 -5.85 0.27
C ALA A 40 -0.92 -6.36 1.56
N LYS A 41 -0.79 -7.65 1.86
CA LYS A 41 -1.25 -8.20 3.14
C LYS A 41 -0.50 -7.57 4.32
N LEU A 42 0.81 -7.36 4.18
CA LEU A 42 1.62 -6.70 5.21
C LEU A 42 1.25 -5.22 5.35
N ALA A 43 0.98 -4.52 4.23
CA ALA A 43 0.48 -3.15 4.23
C ALA A 43 -0.83 -3.01 5.02
N LYS A 44 -1.80 -3.92 4.79
CA LYS A 44 -3.03 -4.02 5.58
C LYS A 44 -2.74 -4.18 7.08
N VAL A 45 -1.81 -5.07 7.44
CA VAL A 45 -1.42 -5.27 8.85
C VAL A 45 -0.81 -4.01 9.45
N TRP A 46 0.09 -3.33 8.74
CA TRP A 46 0.71 -2.08 9.20
C TRP A 46 -0.28 -0.94 9.38
N MET A 47 -1.25 -0.81 8.46
CA MET A 47 -2.32 0.18 8.60
C MET A 47 -3.21 -0.12 9.81
N LEU A 48 -3.62 -1.39 10.00
CA LEU A 48 -4.41 -1.81 11.16
C LEU A 48 -3.66 -1.58 12.47
N ASP A 49 -2.35 -1.88 12.50
CA ASP A 49 -1.50 -1.63 13.65
C ASP A 49 -1.43 -0.13 13.96
N SER A 50 -1.25 0.74 12.96
CA SER A 50 -1.30 2.19 13.15
C SER A 50 -2.64 2.65 13.74
N VAL A 51 -3.77 2.22 13.17
CA VAL A 51 -5.12 2.53 13.68
C VAL A 51 -5.25 2.09 15.14
N GLN A 52 -4.82 0.88 15.46
CA GLN A 52 -4.91 0.36 16.82
C GLN A 52 -4.03 1.14 17.79
N ARG A 53 -2.77 1.44 17.43
CA ARG A 53 -1.86 2.23 18.28
C ARG A 53 -2.46 3.60 18.60
N TYR A 54 -3.08 4.25 17.63
CA TYR A 54 -3.68 5.57 17.79
C TYR A 54 -4.91 5.51 18.70
N HIS A 55 -5.77 4.52 18.51
CA HIS A 55 -6.92 4.27 19.38
C HIS A 55 -6.48 3.99 20.84
N GLN A 56 -5.43 3.20 21.05
CA GLN A 56 -4.89 2.97 22.40
C GLN A 56 -4.35 4.25 23.04
N ALA A 57 -3.63 5.07 22.27
CA ALA A 57 -3.16 6.37 22.77
C ALA A 57 -4.32 7.30 23.12
N TRP A 58 -5.36 7.35 22.29
CA TRP A 58 -6.58 8.12 22.54
C TRP A 58 -7.27 7.71 23.85
N LEU A 59 -7.42 6.40 24.11
CA LEU A 59 -7.98 5.89 25.37
C LEU A 59 -7.15 6.33 26.59
N VAL A 60 -5.83 6.20 26.51
CA VAL A 60 -4.92 6.57 27.62
C VAL A 60 -4.94 8.07 27.90
N GLN A 61 -5.20 8.90 26.87
CA GLN A 61 -5.27 10.36 26.99
C GLN A 61 -6.66 10.86 27.43
N GLY A 62 -7.61 9.97 27.73
CA GLY A 62 -8.95 10.35 28.19
C GLY A 62 -9.89 10.77 27.07
N GLU A 63 -9.78 10.12 25.93
CA GLU A 63 -10.71 10.24 24.80
C GLU A 63 -10.82 11.66 24.20
N PRO A 64 -9.70 12.37 23.95
CA PRO A 64 -9.77 13.74 23.47
C PRO A 64 -10.29 13.84 22.03
N ASN A 65 -10.97 14.94 21.72
CA ASN A 65 -11.41 15.25 20.35
C ASN A 65 -10.22 15.56 19.40
N HIS A 66 -9.10 16.00 19.96
CA HIS A 66 -7.87 16.29 19.22
C HIS A 66 -6.67 15.71 19.97
N MET A 67 -5.73 15.11 19.25
CA MET A 67 -4.49 14.59 19.83
C MET A 67 -3.32 14.75 18.87
N GLU A 68 -2.10 14.83 19.40
CA GLU A 68 -0.88 14.83 18.60
C GLU A 68 -0.23 13.45 18.65
N MET A 69 0.08 12.87 17.49
CA MET A 69 0.77 11.58 17.40
C MET A 69 1.55 11.47 16.10
N ASP A 70 2.78 10.95 16.18
CA ASP A 70 3.70 10.77 15.05
C ASP A 70 3.87 12.04 14.18
N GLY A 71 3.79 13.22 14.81
CA GLY A 71 3.92 14.53 14.16
C GLY A 71 2.64 15.05 13.47
N PHE A 72 1.52 14.33 13.59
CA PHE A 72 0.22 14.75 13.06
C PHE A 72 -0.66 15.34 14.16
N GLN A 73 -1.39 16.40 13.82
CA GLN A 73 -2.50 16.91 14.63
C GLN A 73 -3.78 16.19 14.19
N LEU A 74 -4.27 15.29 15.02
CA LEU A 74 -5.34 14.36 14.70
C LEU A 74 -6.66 14.88 15.25
N THR A 75 -7.69 14.88 14.42
CA THR A 75 -9.08 14.98 14.86
C THR A 75 -9.62 13.57 15.05
N MET A 76 -10.18 13.28 16.22
CA MET A 76 -10.68 11.96 16.58
C MET A 76 -12.20 11.89 16.43
N THR A 77 -12.72 10.73 16.01
CA THR A 77 -14.15 10.43 16.07
C THR A 77 -14.56 10.09 17.51
N GLU A 78 -15.86 10.11 17.79
CA GLU A 78 -16.42 9.61 19.06
C GLU A 78 -16.05 8.13 19.34
N GLY A 79 -15.73 7.37 18.29
CA GLY A 79 -15.28 5.97 18.38
C GLY A 79 -13.76 5.81 18.48
N GLY A 80 -13.00 6.88 18.70
CA GLY A 80 -11.54 6.81 18.89
C GLY A 80 -10.74 6.50 17.62
N LEU A 81 -11.31 6.78 16.44
CA LEU A 81 -10.62 6.64 15.15
C LEU A 81 -10.18 8.00 14.64
N VAL A 82 -9.12 8.05 13.83
CA VAL A 82 -8.73 9.29 13.14
C VAL A 82 -9.80 9.62 12.11
N SER A 83 -10.37 10.81 12.21
CA SER A 83 -11.32 11.33 11.24
C SER A 83 -10.64 11.59 9.90
N PRO A 84 -11.15 11.05 8.78
CA PRO A 84 -10.62 11.35 7.45
C PRO A 84 -11.19 12.65 6.88
N PHE A 85 -11.94 13.43 7.66
CA PHE A 85 -12.63 14.62 7.17
C PHE A 85 -11.83 15.88 7.50
N THR A 86 -11.71 16.75 6.51
CA THR A 86 -11.26 18.13 6.70
C THR A 86 -12.21 18.90 7.61
N GLN A 87 -11.78 20.07 8.09
CA GLN A 87 -12.63 20.95 8.90
C GLN A 87 -13.91 21.40 8.16
N GLN A 88 -13.91 21.37 6.82
CA GLN A 88 -15.05 21.68 5.98
C GLN A 88 -15.98 20.47 5.75
N GLY A 89 -15.69 19.32 6.36
CA GLY A 89 -16.46 18.08 6.21
C GLY A 89 -16.21 17.34 4.90
N VAL A 90 -15.16 17.69 4.17
CA VAL A 90 -14.76 17.00 2.92
C VAL A 90 -13.91 15.79 3.27
N LEU A 91 -14.24 14.62 2.70
CA LEU A 91 -13.47 13.38 2.85
C LEU A 91 -12.10 13.53 2.19
N ASP A 92 -11.04 13.28 2.96
CA ASP A 92 -9.65 13.30 2.53
C ASP A 92 -8.98 11.94 2.80
N CYS A 93 -9.10 11.06 1.81
CA CYS A 93 -8.43 9.76 1.83
C CYS A 93 -6.90 9.88 1.74
N GLY A 94 -6.39 10.97 1.15
CA GLY A 94 -4.95 11.20 1.04
C GLY A 94 -4.32 11.50 2.40
N TYR A 95 -5.01 12.31 3.21
CA TYR A 95 -4.66 12.55 4.62
C TYR A 95 -4.71 11.26 5.44
N TRP A 96 -5.81 10.51 5.36
CA TRP A 96 -5.95 9.26 6.13
C TRP A 96 -4.81 8.28 5.81
N LEU A 97 -4.46 8.13 4.52
CA LEU A 97 -3.34 7.31 4.09
C LEU A 97 -1.99 7.85 4.60
N ALA A 98 -1.79 9.16 4.58
CA ALA A 98 -0.56 9.78 5.09
C ALA A 98 -0.32 9.48 6.57
N VAL A 99 -1.40 9.47 7.36
CA VAL A 99 -1.36 9.19 8.79
C VAL A 99 -1.09 7.72 9.06
N HIS A 100 -1.83 6.81 8.42
CA HIS A 100 -1.78 5.38 8.77
C HIS A 100 -0.80 4.56 7.92
N TYR A 101 -0.28 5.12 6.83
CA TYR A 101 0.66 4.46 5.92
C TYR A 101 1.58 5.45 5.18
N PRO A 102 2.44 6.19 5.91
CA PRO A 102 3.21 7.31 5.34
C PRO A 102 4.15 6.90 4.20
N GLN A 103 4.57 5.64 4.14
CA GLN A 103 5.44 5.12 3.08
C GLN A 103 4.76 5.06 1.71
N ARG A 104 3.42 4.97 1.64
CA ARG A 104 2.61 5.00 0.40
C ARG A 104 3.04 4.03 -0.72
N LYS A 105 3.80 3.00 -0.38
CA LYS A 105 4.36 2.02 -1.33
C LYS A 105 4.22 0.63 -0.78
N ILE A 106 3.97 -0.32 -1.66
CA ILE A 106 3.92 -1.75 -1.34
C ILE A 106 5.06 -2.42 -2.08
N MET A 107 6.10 -2.83 -1.36
CA MET A 107 7.33 -3.36 -1.98
C MET A 107 7.90 -2.36 -3.01
N ALA A 108 7.93 -2.74 -4.29
CA ALA A 108 8.36 -1.88 -5.40
C ALA A 108 7.18 -1.19 -6.13
N SER A 109 5.95 -1.39 -5.66
CA SER A 109 4.71 -0.89 -6.27
C SER A 109 4.37 0.50 -5.73
N GLU A 110 4.33 1.49 -6.60
CA GLU A 110 3.94 2.86 -6.27
C GLU A 110 2.43 3.02 -6.20
N LEU A 111 1.97 4.04 -5.45
CA LEU A 111 0.57 4.43 -5.41
C LEU A 111 0.20 5.15 -6.72
N LEU A 112 -0.79 4.63 -7.42
CA LEU A 112 -1.29 5.18 -8.67
C LEU A 112 -2.45 6.15 -8.46
N ASP A 113 -3.43 5.75 -7.65
CA ASP A 113 -4.67 6.50 -7.49
C ASP A 113 -5.18 6.44 -6.05
N ILE A 114 -5.86 7.53 -5.66
CA ILE A 114 -6.60 7.63 -4.41
C ILE A 114 -8.01 8.08 -4.78
N SER A 115 -8.99 7.23 -4.51
CA SER A 115 -10.40 7.58 -4.68
C SER A 115 -11.17 7.42 -3.38
N GLY A 116 -12.14 8.31 -3.16
CA GLY A 116 -12.94 8.36 -1.94
C GLY A 116 -14.41 8.56 -2.27
N ILE A 117 -15.28 7.75 -1.68
CA ILE A 117 -16.73 7.92 -1.78
C ILE A 117 -17.39 7.81 -0.42
N ILE A 118 -18.47 8.58 -0.24
CA ILE A 118 -19.37 8.45 0.91
C ILE A 118 -20.63 7.74 0.42
N LYS A 119 -20.95 6.61 1.02
CA LYS A 119 -22.14 5.82 0.65
C LYS A 119 -22.84 5.39 1.93
N SER A 120 -24.13 5.69 2.12
CA SER A 120 -24.92 5.15 3.25
C SER A 120 -24.23 5.31 4.64
N ASN A 121 -23.72 6.51 4.95
CA ASN A 121 -23.06 6.84 6.21
C ASN A 121 -21.77 6.03 6.53
N ARG A 122 -21.13 5.47 5.51
CA ARG A 122 -19.75 4.98 5.58
C ARG A 122 -18.92 5.73 4.53
N TYR A 123 -17.67 5.98 4.85
CA TYR A 123 -16.70 6.41 3.86
C TYR A 123 -15.90 5.21 3.40
N ILE A 124 -15.53 5.22 2.12
CA ILE A 124 -14.74 4.20 1.47
C ILE A 124 -13.61 4.92 0.76
N CYS A 125 -12.37 4.57 1.11
CA CYS A 125 -11.16 5.03 0.46
C CYS A 125 -10.50 3.85 -0.26
N ASN A 126 -10.24 3.99 -1.55
CA ASN A 126 -9.52 3.02 -2.34
C ASN A 126 -8.13 3.57 -2.66
N TYR A 127 -7.11 2.76 -2.42
CA TYR A 127 -5.72 3.08 -2.73
C TYR A 127 -5.21 2.05 -3.73
N THR A 128 -5.10 2.45 -4.99
CA THR A 128 -4.71 1.55 -6.09
C THR A 128 -3.22 1.70 -6.38
N TYR A 129 -2.54 0.56 -6.49
CA TYR A 129 -1.10 0.48 -6.70
C TYR A 129 -0.75 -0.09 -8.07
N GLU A 130 0.46 0.18 -8.56
CA GLU A 130 0.97 -0.28 -9.87
C GLU A 130 0.91 -1.79 -10.07
N SER A 131 1.00 -2.55 -8.98
CA SER A 131 0.86 -4.00 -8.94
C SER A 131 -0.56 -4.51 -9.26
N GLY A 132 -1.54 -3.62 -9.50
CA GLY A 132 -2.94 -3.96 -9.69
C GLY A 132 -3.70 -4.21 -8.39
N GLN A 133 -3.03 -4.10 -7.24
CA GLN A 133 -3.65 -4.27 -5.93
C GLN A 133 -4.34 -2.98 -5.49
N THR A 134 -5.50 -3.12 -4.86
CA THR A 134 -6.22 -2.02 -4.23
C THR A 134 -6.41 -2.30 -2.76
N ILE A 135 -5.95 -1.39 -1.90
CA ILE A 135 -6.32 -1.41 -0.48
C ILE A 135 -7.61 -0.61 -0.33
N VAL A 136 -8.64 -1.26 0.22
CA VAL A 136 -9.95 -0.67 0.44
C VAL A 136 -10.14 -0.44 1.94
N VAL A 137 -10.28 0.81 2.35
CA VAL A 137 -10.58 1.20 3.72
C VAL A 137 -12.02 1.65 3.79
N MET A 138 -12.83 0.88 4.53
CA MET A 138 -14.22 1.19 4.80
C MET A 138 -14.37 1.54 6.27
N SER A 139 -14.97 2.67 6.58
CA SER A 139 -15.21 3.01 7.98
C SER A 139 -16.51 3.76 8.21
N THR A 140 -17.07 3.46 9.38
CA THR A 140 -18.15 4.17 10.05
C THR A 140 -17.58 4.84 11.30
N ALA A 141 -18.41 5.59 12.04
CA ALA A 141 -17.99 6.25 13.27
C ALA A 141 -17.25 5.34 14.27
N ASN A 142 -17.63 4.05 14.34
CA ASN A 142 -17.20 3.12 15.41
C ASN A 142 -16.46 1.88 14.88
N ARG A 143 -16.33 1.73 13.55
CA ARG A 143 -15.71 0.54 12.98
C ARG A 143 -14.91 0.92 11.75
N LEU A 144 -13.73 0.33 11.64
CA LEU A 144 -12.88 0.42 10.46
C LEU A 144 -12.53 -0.99 9.98
N ILE A 145 -12.61 -1.17 8.67
CA ILE A 145 -12.27 -2.40 7.98
C ILE A 145 -11.28 -2.01 6.88
N ILE A 146 -10.17 -2.75 6.81
CA ILE A 146 -9.18 -2.61 5.74
C ILE A 146 -9.14 -3.94 5.02
N ASP A 147 -9.36 -3.93 3.72
CA ASP A 147 -9.27 -5.11 2.85
C ASP A 147 -8.31 -4.87 1.70
N VAL A 148 -7.86 -5.97 1.11
CA VAL A 148 -6.98 -5.98 -0.06
C VAL A 148 -7.74 -6.68 -1.16
N GLU A 149 -7.97 -5.96 -2.24
CA GLU A 149 -8.60 -6.46 -3.45
C GLU A 149 -7.55 -6.51 -4.57
N MET A 150 -7.70 -7.47 -5.47
CA MET A 150 -6.95 -7.49 -6.72
C MET A 150 -7.86 -6.87 -7.77
N SER A 151 -7.36 -5.89 -8.53
CA SER A 151 -8.07 -5.42 -9.71
C SER A 151 -8.20 -6.60 -10.67
N ALA A 152 -9.44 -7.00 -10.96
CA ALA A 152 -9.69 -7.88 -12.09
C ALA A 152 -9.55 -7.01 -13.35
N GLU A 153 -8.49 -7.22 -14.13
CA GLU A 153 -8.46 -6.80 -15.53
C GLU A 153 -9.62 -7.44 -16.32
#